data_AF-A0AAU2UXM9-F1
#
_entry.id   AF-A0AAU2UXM9-F1
#
_cell.length_a   1.000
_cell.length_b   1.000
_cell.length_c   1.000
_cell.angle_alpha   90.00
_cell.angle_beta   90.00
_cell.angle_gamma   90.00
#
_symmetry.space_group_name_H-M   'P 1'
#
loop_
_entity.id
_entity.type
_entity.pdbx_description
1 polymer ?
#
loop_
_entity_poly.entity_id
_entity_poly.type
_entity_poly.pdbx_seq_one_letter_code
_entity_poly.pdbx_strand_id
1 'polypeptide(L)' 'MLIHPVEHRLFRGVLSAEHLSPARRMVFRTLGGHYGDHRDWKEIDRWAEDIAHRLNTHQARPWP' A
#
# COMPACT_ATOMS: atom_id res chain seq x y z
N MET A 1 16.94 -20.96 -6.71
CA MET A 1 17.04 -19.49 -6.67
C MET A 1 16.11 -19.00 -5.58
N LEU A 2 16.66 -18.54 -4.45
CA LEU A 2 15.86 -17.89 -3.41
C LEU A 2 15.74 -16.40 -3.72
N ILE A 3 14.52 -15.88 -3.66
CA ILE A 3 14.25 -14.44 -3.73
C ILE A 3 14.03 -13.96 -2.31
N HIS A 4 14.79 -12.96 -1.88
CA HIS A 4 14.62 -12.31 -0.58
C HIS A 4 14.04 -10.90 -0.78
N PRO A 5 12.98 -10.53 -0.04
CA PRO A 5 12.44 -9.18 -0.11
C PRO A 5 13.45 -8.17 0.45
N VAL A 6 13.66 -7.07 -0.27
CA VAL A 6 14.60 -6.01 0.14
C VAL A 6 13.93 -5.01 1.09
N GLU A 7 12.66 -4.69 0.85
CA GLU A 7 11.87 -3.78 1.69
C GLU A 7 10.38 -4.10 1.53
N HIS A 8 9.58 -3.76 2.53
CA HIS A 8 8.12 -3.71 2.45
C HIS A 8 7.61 -2.47 3.18
N ARG A 9 6.47 -1.92 2.73
CA ARG A 9 5.81 -0.78 3.38
C ARG A 9 4.31 -1.04 3.49
N LEU A 10 3.74 -0.71 4.63
CA LEU A 10 2.30 -0.81 4.87
C LEU A 10 1.63 0.51 4.48
N PHE A 11 0.61 0.43 3.64
CA PHE A 11 -0.24 1.56 3.28
C PHE A 11 -1.64 1.36 3.87
N ARG A 12 -2.34 2.46 4.12
CA ARG A 12 -3.77 2.39 4.46
C ARG A 12 -4.52 1.72 3.32
N GLY A 13 -5.51 0.89 3.64
CA GLY A 13 -6.31 0.17 2.66
C GLY A 13 -7.64 0.85 2.35
N VAL A 14 -8.41 0.21 1.47
CA VAL A 14 -9.82 0.55 1.25
C VAL A 14 -10.66 -0.12 2.34
N LEU A 15 -11.47 0.66 3.06
CA LEU A 15 -12.44 0.11 4.00
C LEU A 15 -13.82 0.11 3.33
N SER A 16 -14.27 -1.08 2.92
CA SER A 16 -15.63 -1.29 2.41
C SER A 16 -16.51 -1.93 3.50
N ALA A 17 -17.81 -1.65 3.44
CA ALA A 17 -18.79 -2.22 4.37
C ALA A 17 -19.01 -3.74 4.18
N GLU A 18 -18.58 -4.29 3.04
CA GLU A 18 -18.72 -5.71 2.68
C GLU A 18 -17.67 -6.60 3.35
N HIS A 19 -16.54 -6.02 3.76
CA HIS A 19 -15.50 -6.72 4.53
C HIS A 19 -15.81 -6.78 6.04
N LEU A 20 -16.91 -6.16 6.48
CA LEU A 20 -17.30 -6.10 7.88
C LEU A 20 -18.51 -6.99 8.15
N SER A 21 -18.48 -7.72 9.26
CA SER A 21 -19.70 -8.37 9.77
C SER A 21 -20.77 -7.32 10.09
N PRO A 22 -22.07 -7.66 10.03
CA PRO A 22 -23.16 -6.69 10.25
C PRO A 22 -23.04 -5.90 11.56
N ALA A 23 -22.55 -6.54 12.63
CA ALA A 23 -22.28 -5.90 13.92
C ALA A 23 -21.17 -4.84 13.83
N ARG A 24 -20.06 -5.12 13.12
CA ARG A 24 -18.96 -4.16 12.91
C ARG A 24 -19.39 -3.00 12.02
N ARG A 25 -20.26 -3.24 11.03
CA ARG A 25 -20.85 -2.19 10.20
C ARG A 25 -21.70 -1.23 11.02
N MET A 26 -22.49 -1.74 11.97
CA MET A 26 -23.32 -0.92 12.85
C MET A 26 -22.47 -0.05 13.78
N VAL A 27 -21.48 -0.65 14.46
CA VAL A 27 -20.54 0.08 15.34
C VAL A 27 -19.75 1.15 14.57
N PHE A 28 -19.25 0.83 13.37
CA PHE A 28 -18.47 1.77 12.56
C PHE A 28 -19.29 2.99 12.12
N ARG A 29 -20.56 2.78 11.73
CA ARG A 29 -21.49 3.87 11.40
C ARG A 29 -21.88 4.70 12.61
N THR A 30 -22.12 4.09 13.77
CA THR A 30 -22.48 4.83 14.99
C THR A 30 -21.33 5.69 15.51
N LEU A 31 -20.09 5.31 15.23
CA LEU A 31 -18.89 6.09 15.56
C LEU A 31 -18.52 7.14 14.49
N GLY A 32 -19.35 7.34 13.45
CA GLY A 32 -19.11 8.34 12.40
C GLY A 32 -18.04 7.95 11.38
N GLY A 33 -17.72 6.66 11.27
CA GLY A 33 -16.72 6.17 10.32
C GLY A 33 -17.17 6.36 8.87
N HIS A 34 -16.27 6.90 8.03
CA HIS A 34 -16.46 7.00 6.59
C HIS A 34 -15.86 5.79 5.88
N TYR A 35 -16.70 5.07 5.15
CA TYR A 35 -16.24 4.07 4.19
C TYR A 35 -15.59 4.77 3.00
N GLY A 36 -14.55 4.17 2.45
CA GLY A 36 -13.85 4.76 1.32
C GLY A 36 -12.41 4.29 1.17
N ASP A 37 -11.76 4.87 0.18
CA ASP A 37 -10.34 4.69 -0.06
C ASP A 37 -9.54 5.63 0.84
N HIS A 38 -8.82 5.06 1.80
CA HIS A 38 -7.97 5.81 2.73
C HIS A 38 -6.49 5.73 2.35
N ARG A 39 -6.18 5.16 1.18
CA ARG A 39 -4.82 5.16 0.63
C ARG A 39 -4.36 6.60 0.43
N ASP A 40 -3.17 6.90 0.95
CA ASP A 40 -2.44 8.07 0.49
C ASP A 40 -1.77 7.70 -0.83
N TRP A 41 -2.46 8.01 -1.93
CA TRP A 41 -1.96 7.72 -3.27
C TRP A 41 -0.66 8.46 -3.58
N LYS A 42 -0.47 9.68 -3.04
CA LYS A 42 0.80 10.40 -3.22
C LYS A 42 1.95 9.69 -2.52
N GLU A 43 1.69 9.10 -1.35
CA GLU A 43 2.69 8.29 -0.66
C GLU A 43 3.05 7.02 -1.43
N ILE A 44 2.05 6.34 -1.99
CA ILE A 44 2.24 5.14 -2.82
C ILE A 44 3.07 5.46 -4.07
N ASP A 45 2.70 6.52 -4.79
CA ASP A 45 3.38 6.93 -6.02
C ASP A 45 4.85 7.28 -5.73
N ARG A 46 5.10 8.06 -4.68
CA ARG A 46 6.46 8.40 -4.25
C ARG A 46 7.30 7.16 -3.91
N TRP A 47 6.70 6.14 -3.30
CA TRP A 47 7.40 4.90 -3.01
C TRP A 47 7.69 4.10 -4.28
N ALA A 48 6.75 4.06 -5.23
CA ALA A 48 6.97 3.43 -6.54
C ALA A 48 8.10 4.12 -7.32
N GLU A 49 8.16 5.45 -7.30
CA GLU A 49 9.24 6.24 -7.91
C GLU A 49 10.60 5.92 -7.29
N ASP A 50 10.68 5.79 -5.96
CA ASP A 50 11.93 5.41 -5.27
C ASP A 50 12.41 4.00 -5.68
N ILE A 51 11.49 3.04 -5.78
CA ILE A 51 11.81 1.69 -6.26
C ILE A 51 12.36 1.75 -7.69
N ALA A 52 11.70 2.49 -8.58
CA ALA A 52 12.14 2.64 -9.96
C ALA A 52 13.53 3.28 -10.05
N HIS A 53 13.78 4.33 -9.24
CA HIS A 53 15.09 4.97 -9.15
C HIS A 53 16.17 3.97 -8.71
N ARG A 54 15.94 3.22 -7.64
CA ARG A 54 16.87 2.21 -7.14
C ARG A 54 17.17 1.13 -8.18
N LEU A 55 16.14 0.63 -8.87
CA LEU A 55 16.33 -0.36 -9.94
C LEU A 55 17.18 0.19 -11.09
N ASN A 56 16.95 1.44 -11.51
CA ASN A 56 17.75 2.08 -12.55
C ASN A 56 19.20 2.31 -12.11
N THR A 57 19.43 2.74 -10.87
CA THR A 57 20.79 2.89 -10.32
C THR A 57 21.50 1.54 -10.22
N HIS A 58 20.80 0.47 -9.85
CA HIS A 58 21.37 -0.88 -9.76
C HIS A 58 21.62 -1.52 -11.14
N GLN A 59 20.81 -1.20 -12.16
CA GLN A 59 21.03 -1.66 -13.53
C GLN A 59 22.19 -0.95 -14.25
N ALA A 60 22.68 0.18 -13.74
CA ALA A 60 23.80 0.91 -14.32
C ALA A 60 25.16 0.21 -14.19
N ARG A 61 25.21 -1.05 -13.71
CA ARG A 61 26.42 -1.88 -13.77
C ARG A 61 26.51 -2.47 -15.18
N PRO A 62 27.48 -2.06 -16.03
CA PRO A 62 27.66 -2.71 -17.32
C PRO A 62 28.07 -4.17 -17.09
N TRP A 63 27.42 -5.08 -17.80
CA TRP A 63 27.90 -6.45 -17.94
C TRP A 63 29.24 -6.41 -18.72
N PRO A 64 30.32 -7.06 -18.25
CA PRO A 64 31.59 -7.13 -18.98
C PRO A 64 31.50 -7.95 -20.27
#